data_AF-A0A7X8R361-F1
#
_entry.id   AF-A0A7X8R361-F1
#
_cell.length_a   1.000
_cell.length_b   1.000
_cell.length_c   1.000
_cell.angle_alpha   90.00
_cell.angle_beta   90.00
_cell.angle_gamma   90.00
#
_symmetry.space_group_name_H-M   'P 1'
#
loop_
_entity.id
_entity.type
_entity.pdbx_description
1 polymer ?
#
loop_
_entity_poly.entity_id
_entity_poly.type
_entity_poly.pdbx_seq_one_letter_code
_entity_poly.pdbx_strand_id
1 'polypeptide(L)' 'MISRDEYIRLSLELNLFFARIAKEHSIFIEAAFTAKDADLAREANHYLRILRQSAYA' A
#
# COMPACT_ATOMS: atom_id res chain seq x y z
N MET A 1 28.76 4.15 -8.97
CA MET A 1 27.46 4.86 -8.91
C MET A 1 26.59 4.26 -10.00
N ILE A 2 25.34 3.92 -9.70
CA ILE A 2 24.39 3.39 -10.70
C ILE A 2 23.97 4.50 -11.68
N SER A 3 23.52 4.11 -12.88
CA SER A 3 23.01 5.07 -13.87
C SER A 3 21.67 5.66 -13.43
N ARG A 4 21.28 6.80 -14.03
CA ARG A 4 19.96 7.41 -13.78
C ARG A 4 18.83 6.45 -14.12
N ASP A 5 18.94 5.74 -15.22
CA ASP A 5 17.89 4.82 -15.68
C ASP A 5 17.80 3.59 -14.78
N GLU A 6 18.95 3.09 -14.30
CA GLU A 6 18.99 1.99 -13.34
C GLU A 6 18.42 2.39 -11.99
N TYR A 7 18.72 3.61 -11.52
CA TYR A 7 18.10 4.17 -10.32
C TYR A 7 16.58 4.24 -10.46
N ILE A 8 16.07 4.81 -11.56
CA ILE A 8 14.63 4.92 -11.82
C ILE A 8 13.98 3.53 -11.82
N ARG A 9 14.57 2.56 -12.54
CA ARG A 9 14.04 1.19 -12.63
C ARG A 9 13.97 0.54 -11.25
N LEU A 10 15.07 0.56 -10.49
CA LEU A 10 15.12 -0.06 -9.17
C LEU A 10 14.17 0.63 -8.19
N SER A 11 14.05 1.95 -8.23
CA SER A 11 13.10 2.69 -7.41
C SER A 11 11.66 2.32 -7.71
N LEU A 12 11.29 2.22 -9.00
CA LEU A 12 9.93 1.81 -9.38
C LEU A 12 9.64 0.37 -8.97
N GLU A 13 10.56 -0.57 -9.23
CA GLU A 13 10.41 -1.98 -8.83
C GLU A 13 10.22 -2.12 -7.33
N LEU A 14 11.08 -1.45 -6.54
CA LEU A 14 11.01 -1.51 -5.08
C LEU A 14 9.70 -0.93 -4.54
N ASN A 15 9.29 0.24 -5.05
CA ASN A 15 8.07 0.89 -4.58
C ASN A 15 6.81 0.13 -5.01
N LEU A 16 6.74 -0.38 -6.23
CA LEU A 16 5.60 -1.18 -6.69
C LEU A 16 5.48 -2.50 -5.92
N PHE A 17 6.61 -3.14 -5.59
CA PHE A 17 6.65 -4.34 -4.76
C PHE A 17 6.06 -4.05 -3.36
N PHE A 18 6.54 -3.02 -2.68
CA PHE A 18 6.05 -2.70 -1.33
C PHE A 18 4.65 -2.08 -1.32
N ALA A 19 4.25 -1.36 -2.37
CA ALA A 19 2.89 -0.85 -2.51
C ALA A 19 1.88 -2.01 -2.57
N ARG A 20 2.22 -3.11 -3.26
CA ARG A 20 1.39 -4.32 -3.27
C ARG A 20 1.27 -4.94 -1.88
N ILE A 21 2.39 -5.09 -1.15
CA ILE A 21 2.40 -5.64 0.21
C ILE A 21 1.55 -4.78 1.15
N ALA A 22 1.74 -3.45 1.11
CA ALA A 22 0.96 -2.52 1.93
C ALA A 22 -0.54 -2.65 1.67
N LYS A 23 -0.94 -2.82 0.40
CA LYS A 23 -2.33 -3.01 0.01
C LYS A 23 -2.93 -4.30 0.59
N GLU A 24 -2.17 -5.40 0.53
CA GLU A 24 -2.57 -6.69 1.11
C GLU A 24 -2.70 -6.59 2.64
N HIS A 25 -1.77 -5.89 3.30
CA HIS A 25 -1.83 -5.64 4.75
C HIS A 25 -3.04 -4.78 5.16
N SER A 26 -3.39 -3.74 4.41
CA SER A 26 -4.60 -2.95 4.72
C SER A 26 -5.87 -3.80 4.70
N ILE A 27 -5.96 -4.80 3.81
CA ILE A 27 -7.09 -5.74 3.76
C ILE A 27 -7.09 -6.63 5.01
N PHE A 28 -5.94 -7.19 5.39
CA PHE A 28 -5.84 -8.04 6.59
C PHE A 28 -6.14 -7.27 7.86
N ILE A 29 -5.68 -6.03 7.97
CA ILE A 29 -5.93 -5.16 9.12
C ILE A 29 -7.41 -4.80 9.22
N GLU A 30 -8.05 -4.39 8.12
CA GLU A 30 -9.48 -4.10 8.07
C GLU A 30 -10.30 -5.32 8.55
N ALA A 31 -9.95 -6.52 8.09
CA ALA A 31 -10.64 -7.76 8.43
C ALA A 31 -10.35 -8.26 9.87
N ALA A 32 -9.27 -7.81 10.50
CA ALA A 32 -8.87 -8.23 11.86
C ALA A 32 -9.64 -7.48 12.96
N PHE A 33 -10.25 -6.34 12.66
CA PHE A 33 -11.00 -5.57 13.64
C PHE A 33 -12.43 -6.10 13.83
N THR A 34 -12.92 -6.00 15.07
CA THR A 34 -14.31 -6.31 15.41
C THR A 34 -15.18 -5.05 15.35
N ALA A 35 -16.50 -5.20 15.48
CA ALA A 35 -17.43 -4.07 15.48
C ALA A 35 -17.12 -3.01 16.56
N LYS A 36 -16.47 -3.40 17.66
CA LYS A 36 -16.02 -2.47 18.71
C LYS A 36 -15.02 -1.45 18.19
N ASP A 37 -14.21 -1.83 17.20
CA ASP A 37 -13.10 -1.04 16.65
C ASP A 37 -13.38 -0.60 15.20
N ALA A 38 -14.66 -0.35 14.88
CA ALA A 38 -15.11 0.01 13.53
C ALA A 38 -14.40 1.25 12.97
N ASP A 39 -13.93 2.15 13.81
CA ASP A 39 -13.20 3.36 13.40
C ASP A 39 -11.82 3.00 12.83
N LEU A 40 -11.12 2.04 13.45
CA LEU A 40 -9.83 1.53 12.97
C LEU A 40 -10.00 0.73 11.67
N ALA A 41 -11.09 -0.03 11.54
CA ALA A 41 -11.43 -0.71 10.29
C ALA A 41 -11.65 0.29 9.14
N ARG A 42 -12.33 1.41 9.41
CA ARG A 42 -12.52 2.49 8.41
C ARG A 42 -11.21 3.17 8.04
N GLU A 43 -10.29 3.36 8.99
CA GLU A 43 -8.96 3.88 8.69
C GLU A 43 -8.15 2.92 7.80
N ALA A 44 -8.18 1.61 8.10
CA ALA A 44 -7.55 0.60 7.26
C ALA A 44 -8.12 0.61 5.83
N ASN A 45 -9.44 0.75 5.69
CA ASN A 45 -10.10 0.92 4.39
C ASN A 45 -9.65 2.20 3.67
N HIS A 46 -9.46 3.31 4.40
CA HIS A 46 -8.96 4.56 3.83
C HIS A 46 -7.55 4.40 3.25
N TYR A 47 -6.63 3.74 3.97
CA TYR A 47 -5.30 3.42 3.44
C TYR A 47 -5.37 2.51 2.21
N LEU A 48 -6.25 1.51 2.21
CA LEU A 48 -6.48 0.65 1.04
C LEU A 48 -6.90 1.47 -0.20
N ARG A 49 -7.74 2.50 -0.03
CA ARG A 49 -8.16 3.37 -1.13
C ARG A 49 -7.01 4.23 -1.65
N ILE A 50 -6.19 4.81 -0.78
CA ILE A 50 -5.00 5.58 -1.16
C ILE A 50 -4.02 4.71 -1.96
N LEU A 51 -3.71 3.51 -1.45
CA LEU A 51 -2.77 2.57 -2.07
C LEU A 51 -3.28 2.00 -3.40
N ARG A 52 -4.60 1.97 -3.62
CA ARG A 52 -5.17 1.62 -4.93
C ARG A 52 -4.97 2.75 -5.94
N GLN A 53 -5.11 4.01 -5.53
CA GLN A 53 -4.94 5.16 -6.41
C GLN A 53 -3.47 5.36 -6.82
N SER A 54 -2.52 5.05 -5.94
CA SER A 54 -1.09 5.20 -6.22
C SER A 54 -0.55 4.23 -7.30
N ALA A 55 -1.34 3.24 -7.72
CA ALA A 55 -0.97 2.33 -8.82
C ALA A 55 -1.44 2.81 -10.21
N TYR A 56 -2.23 3.89 -10.28
CA TYR A 56 -2.80 4.43 -11.53
C TYR A 56 -2.30 5.85 -11.87
N ALA A 57 -1.34 6.38 -11.11
CA ALA A 57 -0.68 7.67 -11.36
C ALA A 57 0.72 7.42 -11.94
#